data_AF-A0A9E3IL90-F1
#
_entry.id   AF-A0A9E3IL90-F1
#
_cell.length_a   1.000
_cell.length_b   1.000
_cell.length_c   1.000
_cell.angle_alpha   90.00
_cell.angle_beta   90.00
_cell.angle_gamma   90.00
#
_symmetry.space_group_name_H-M   'P 1'
#
loop_
_entity.id
_entity.type
_entity.pdbx_description
1 polymer ?
#
loop_
_entity_poly.entity_id
_entity_poly.type
_entity_poly.pdbx_seq_one_letter_code
_entity_poly.pdbx_strand_id
1 'polypeptide(L)' 'PIGIMVRKDDPAFLAAVDKTLDGLMKSGEISKIYDKWFMQAIPPTNTKVGLPASEYTKWAWAHPNNMTTEQLAASLKK' A
#
# COMPACT_ATOMS: atom_id res chain seq x y z
N PRO A 1 -7.29 3.71 2.72
CA PRO A 1 -6.23 2.95 2.03
C PRO A 1 -6.58 2.78 0.55
N ILE A 2 -5.59 2.73 -0.34
CA ILE A 2 -5.81 2.41 -1.75
C ILE A 2 -5.45 0.95 -1.97
N GLY A 3 -6.30 0.19 -2.67
CA GLY A 3 -6.09 -1.22 -2.99
C GLY A 3 -5.90 -1.46 -4.48
N ILE A 4 -5.25 -2.57 -4.83
CA ILE A 4 -5.18 -3.04 -6.21
C ILE A 4 -6.49 -3.77 -6.54
N MET A 5 -7.17 -3.33 -7.60
CA MET A 5 -8.38 -4.00 -8.07
C MET A 5 -8.03 -5.08 -9.10
N VAL A 6 -8.64 -6.25 -8.97
CA VAL A 6 -8.49 -7.38 -9.90
C VAL A 6 -9.86 -7.85 -10.38
N ARG A 7 -9.89 -8.69 -11.42
CA ARG A 7 -11.13 -9.34 -11.87
C ARG A 7 -11.70 -10.23 -10.76
N LYS A 8 -13.03 -10.24 -10.62
CA LYS A 8 -13.74 -10.92 -9.53
C LYS A 8 -13.46 -12.43 -9.47
N ASP A 9 -13.45 -13.10 -10.62
CA ASP A 9 -13.42 -14.58 -10.69
C ASP A 9 -12.02 -15.12 -11.02
N ASP A 10 -10.96 -14.41 -10.59
CA ASP A 10 -9.56 -14.77 -10.83
C ASP A 10 -8.77 -14.93 -9.50
N PRO A 11 -9.09 -15.97 -8.70
CA PRO A 11 -8.47 -16.15 -7.38
C PRO A 11 -6.98 -16.48 -7.45
N ALA A 12 -6.52 -17.12 -8.53
CA ALA A 12 -5.11 -17.42 -8.75
C ALA A 12 -4.31 -16.12 -8.94
N PHE A 13 -4.83 -15.18 -9.71
CA PHE A 13 -4.17 -13.89 -9.87
C PHE A 13 -4.18 -13.06 -8.58
N LEU A 14 -5.32 -13.03 -7.86
CA LEU A 14 -5.38 -12.37 -6.56
C LEU A 14 -4.33 -12.92 -5.60
N ALA A 15 -4.21 -14.25 -5.48
CA ALA A 15 -3.20 -14.87 -4.62
C ALA A 15 -1.75 -14.51 -5.01
N ALA A 16 -1.46 -14.38 -6.30
CA ALA A 16 -0.15 -13.96 -6.77
C ALA A 16 0.16 -12.49 -6.41
N VAL A 17 -0.83 -11.62 -6.54
CA VAL A 17 -0.73 -10.20 -6.14
C VAL A 17 -0.53 -10.09 -4.63
N ASP A 18 -1.38 -10.75 -3.85
CA ASP A 18 -1.32 -10.74 -2.38
C ASP A 18 0.04 -11.24 -1.89
N LYS A 19 0.53 -12.37 -2.42
CA LYS A 19 1.86 -12.91 -2.08
C LYS A 19 3.00 -11.92 -2.38
N THR A 20 2.90 -11.19 -3.49
CA THR A 20 3.93 -10.21 -3.87
C THR A 20 3.92 -9.01 -2.93
N LEU A 21 2.73 -8.47 -2.64
CA LEU A 21 2.55 -7.37 -1.69
C LEU A 21 3.04 -7.75 -0.30
N ASP A 22 2.72 -8.96 0.17
CA ASP A 22 3.18 -9.50 1.45
C ASP A 22 4.72 -9.52 1.54
N GLY A 23 5.40 -9.92 0.47
CA GLY A 23 6.86 -9.92 0.39
C GLY A 23 7.44 -8.50 0.47
N LEU A 24 6.85 -7.53 -0.24
CA LEU A 24 7.28 -6.14 -0.21
C LEU A 24 7.03 -5.47 1.14
N MET A 25 5.94 -5.83 1.82
CA MET A 25 5.62 -5.34 3.17
C MET A 25 6.61 -5.90 4.19
N LYS A 26 6.82 -7.22 4.21
CA LYS A 26 7.72 -7.90 5.16
C LYS A 26 9.17 -7.48 5.01
N SER A 27 9.62 -7.21 3.78
CA SER A 27 10.98 -6.72 3.51
C SER A 27 11.16 -5.22 3.78
N GLY A 28 10.07 -4.48 3.99
CA GLY A 28 10.08 -3.01 4.08
C GLY A 28 10.32 -2.30 2.75
N GLU A 29 10.39 -3.04 1.63
CA GLU A 29 10.60 -2.47 0.29
C GLU A 29 9.44 -1.56 -0.13
N ILE A 30 8.21 -1.85 0.33
CA ILE A 30 7.05 -1.00 0.04
C ILE A 30 7.22 0.44 0.56
N SER A 31 7.87 0.63 1.71
CA SER A 31 8.16 1.97 2.24
C SER A 31 9.17 2.70 1.36
N LYS A 32 10.19 1.99 0.84
CA LYS A 32 11.19 2.57 -0.07
C LYS A 32 10.57 2.99 -1.40
N ILE A 33 9.66 2.18 -1.92
CA ILE A 33 8.90 2.51 -3.13
C ILE A 33 8.07 3.78 -2.89
N TYR A 34 7.37 3.86 -1.75
CA TYR A 34 6.62 5.06 -1.39
C TYR A 34 7.52 6.30 -1.30
N ASP A 35 8.65 6.20 -0.60
CA ASP A 35 9.58 7.32 -0.43
C ASP A 35 10.13 7.81 -1.78
N LYS A 36 10.48 6.90 -2.69
CA LYS A 36 10.94 7.26 -4.04
C LYS A 36 9.90 8.11 -4.79
N TRP A 37 8.62 7.75 -4.72
CA TRP A 37 7.61 8.39 -5.54
C TRP A 37 6.95 9.61 -4.88
N PHE A 38 6.91 9.67 -3.55
CA PHE A 38 6.22 10.74 -2.83
C PHE A 38 7.16 11.69 -2.10
N MET A 39 8.34 11.22 -1.67
CA MET A 39 9.25 11.97 -0.81
C MET A 39 10.54 12.41 -1.53
N GLN A 40 10.82 11.91 -2.72
CA GLN A 40 11.92 12.34 -3.58
C GLN A 40 11.42 13.15 -4.77
N ALA A 41 12.34 13.83 -5.45
CA ALA A 41 12.05 14.49 -6.72
C ALA A 41 11.84 13.42 -7.81
N ILE A 42 10.76 13.55 -8.59
CA ILE A 42 10.38 12.57 -9.60
C ILE A 42 10.26 13.18 -11.00
N PRO A 43 10.50 12.39 -12.07
CA PRO A 43 10.24 12.82 -13.44
C PRO A 43 8.75 13.15 -13.68
N PRO A 44 8.44 13.95 -14.73
CA PRO A 44 9.37 14.57 -15.68
C PRO A 44 9.93 15.92 -15.20
N THR A 45 9.32 16.54 -14.19
CA THR A 45 9.65 17.91 -13.77
C THR A 45 10.72 17.98 -12.68
N ASN A 46 11.17 16.84 -12.16
CA ASN A 46 12.12 16.74 -11.05
C ASN A 46 11.64 17.49 -9.79
N THR A 47 10.33 17.42 -9.53
CA THR A 47 9.69 18.03 -8.34
C THR A 47 9.23 16.93 -7.39
N LYS A 48 9.30 17.21 -6.09
CA LYS A 48 8.83 16.32 -5.02
C LYS A 48 7.33 16.53 -4.76
N VAL A 49 6.57 15.44 -4.61
CA VAL A 49 5.14 15.50 -4.22
C VAL A 49 4.99 15.98 -2.77
N GLY A 50 5.81 15.47 -1.86
CA GLY A 50 5.92 15.94 -0.48
C GLY A 50 4.83 15.40 0.45
N LEU A 51 4.29 14.23 0.15
CA LEU A 51 3.12 13.67 0.84
C LEU A 51 3.55 12.43 1.65
N PRO A 52 3.84 12.56 2.96
CA PRO A 52 4.29 11.43 3.77
C PRO A 52 3.19 10.37 3.91
N ALA A 53 3.60 9.10 4.02
CA ALA A 53 2.65 8.02 4.22
C ALA A 53 1.85 8.24 5.52
N SER A 54 0.53 8.13 5.42
CA SER A 54 -0.36 8.26 6.58
C SER A 54 -0.14 7.13 7.59
N GLU A 55 -0.53 7.35 8.84
CA GLU A 55 -0.47 6.31 9.87
C GLU A 55 -1.30 5.07 9.49
N TYR A 56 -2.45 5.25 8.83
CA TYR A 56 -3.24 4.14 8.28
C TYR A 56 -2.48 3.32 7.24
N THR A 57 -1.73 3.99 6.37
CA THR A 57 -0.93 3.34 5.33
C THR A 57 0.21 2.53 5.95
N LYS A 58 0.93 3.12 6.91
CA LYS A 58 2.00 2.43 7.65
C LYS A 58 1.45 1.23 8.42
N TRP A 59 0.30 1.40 9.09
CA TRP A 59 -0.35 0.32 9.81
C TRP A 59 -0.73 -0.85 8.88
N ALA A 60 -1.27 -0.55 7.69
CA ALA A 60 -1.64 -1.57 6.71
C ALA A 60 -0.42 -2.35 6.17
N TRP A 61 0.74 -1.70 6.03
CA TRP A 61 1.98 -2.40 5.68
C TRP A 61 2.48 -3.31 6.81
N ALA A 62 2.32 -2.89 8.07
CA ALA A 62 2.70 -3.70 9.22
C ALA A 62 1.72 -4.88 9.46
N HIS A 63 0.47 -4.73 9.03
CA HIS A 63 -0.60 -5.71 9.21
C HIS A 63 -1.31 -5.98 7.87
N PRO A 64 -0.72 -6.79 6.97
CA PRO A 64 -1.30 -7.09 5.66
C PRO A 64 -2.75 -7.57 5.80
N ASN A 65 -3.65 -6.96 5.03
CA ASN A 65 -5.09 -7.20 5.12
C ASN A 65 -5.80 -6.80 3.81
N ASN A 66 -7.01 -7.32 3.62
CA ASN A 66 -7.90 -7.01 2.49
C ASN A 66 -9.10 -6.15 2.92
N MET A 67 -8.94 -5.32 3.97
CA MET A 67 -10.02 -4.46 4.46
C MET A 67 -10.21 -3.24 3.57
N THR A 68 -11.45 -2.81 3.40
CA THR A 68 -11.73 -1.49 2.82
C THR A 68 -11.29 -0.38 3.77
N THR A 69 -11.24 0.86 3.25
CA THR A 69 -10.93 2.04 4.08
C THR A 69 -11.89 2.17 5.25
N GLU A 70 -13.18 1.92 5.02
CA GLU A 70 -14.24 1.99 6.03
C GLU A 70 -14.07 0.90 7.10
N GLN A 71 -13.74 -0.33 6.67
CA GLN A 71 -13.48 -1.45 7.58
C GLN A 71 -12.25 -1.19 8.45
N LEU A 72 -11.17 -0.66 7.88
CA LEU A 72 -9.97 -0.28 8.63
C LEU A 72 -10.25 0.88 9.60
N ALA A 73 -10.98 1.90 9.16
CA ALA A 73 -11.36 3.02 10.01
C ALA A 73 -12.25 2.57 11.19
N ALA A 74 -13.10 1.56 10.97
CA ALA A 74 -13.90 0.96 12.03
C ALA A 74 -13.05 0.13 13.02
N SER A 75 -12.03 -0.60 12.55
CA SER A 75 -11.19 -1.44 13.42
C SER A 75 -10.29 -0.63 14.34
N LEU A 76 -9.86 0.58 13.93
CA LEU A 76 -8.97 1.45 14.71
C LEU A 76 -9.70 2.36 15.71
N LYS A 77 -11.05 2.40 15.68
CA LYS A 77 -11.88 3.17 16.63
C LYS A 77 -12.29 2.37 17.88
N LYS A 78 -11.94 1.09 17.94
CA LYS A 78 -12.13 0.21 19.11
C LYS A 78 -10.84 0.14 19.90
#